data_AF-A0A1X2H7I9-F1
#
_entry.id   AF-A0A1X2H7I9-F1
#
_cell.length_a   1.000
_cell.length_b   1.000
_cell.length_c   1.000
_cell.angle_alpha   90.00
_cell.angle_beta   90.00
_cell.angle_gamma   90.00
#
_symmetry.space_group_name_H-M   'P 1'
#
loop_
_entity.id
_entity.type
_entity.pdbx_description
1 polymer ?
#
loop_
_entity_poly.entity_id
_entity_poly.type
_entity_poly.pdbx_seq_one_letter_code
_entity_poly.pdbx_strand_id
1 'polypeptide(L)'
;MRSSLVTAELFLVRSLGYQLDVTLPFAHSLNILRGMAEIPYFQTKDKRQQNQKMSHVWRRMEQEMSAELSHIARLSWTWCWDSLCSPKIALTYSSAEIAVASLYLATKMVNIDVPMELTEWVNMWGAADDMSVQVVRDVILDMLDMREQSYTASTSFSTTSSNPP
;
A
#
# COMPACT_ATOMS: atom_id res chain seq x y z
N MET A 1 -17.72 6.96 -30.78
CA MET A 1 -16.75 6.79 -29.68
C MET A 1 -16.84 7.88 -28.61
N ARG A 2 -16.85 9.18 -28.96
CA ARG A 2 -17.02 10.24 -27.96
C ARG A 2 -18.38 10.17 -27.23
N SER A 3 -19.48 9.99 -27.96
CA SER A 3 -20.82 9.91 -27.39
C SER A 3 -21.01 8.72 -26.45
N SER A 4 -20.41 7.57 -26.76
CA SER A 4 -20.48 6.37 -25.93
C SER A 4 -19.71 6.52 -24.62
N LEU A 5 -18.57 7.23 -24.63
CA LEU A 5 -17.81 7.53 -23.41
C LEU A 5 -18.59 8.45 -22.48
N VAL A 6 -19.18 9.52 -23.02
CA VAL A 6 -19.99 10.47 -22.23
C VAL A 6 -21.19 9.78 -21.60
N THR A 7 -21.87 8.89 -22.34
CA THR A 7 -22.98 8.10 -21.78
C THR A 7 -22.51 7.15 -20.68
N ALA A 8 -21.37 6.48 -20.87
CA ALA A 8 -20.82 5.56 -19.86
C ALA A 8 -20.37 6.30 -18.59
N GLU A 9 -19.73 7.46 -18.73
CA GLU A 9 -19.35 8.32 -17.61
C GLU A 9 -20.57 8.77 -16.81
N LEU A 10 -21.61 9.29 -17.48
CA LEU A 10 -22.84 9.72 -16.82
C LEU A 10 -23.53 8.56 -16.08
N PHE A 11 -23.52 7.37 -16.68
CA PHE A 11 -24.08 6.16 -16.07
C PHE A 11 -23.28 5.75 -14.82
N LEU A 12 -21.95 5.79 -14.89
CA LEU A 12 -21.07 5.45 -13.78
C LEU A 12 -21.26 6.42 -12.60
N VAL A 13 -21.21 7.73 -12.86
CA VAL A 13 -21.44 8.76 -11.83
C VAL A 13 -22.80 8.58 -11.16
N ARG A 14 -23.83 8.27 -11.94
CA ARG A 14 -25.18 8.00 -11.41
C ARG A 14 -25.23 6.73 -10.56
N SER A 15 -24.56 5.66 -11.00
CA SER A 15 -24.51 4.39 -10.25
C SER A 15 -23.78 4.52 -8.91
N LEU A 16 -22.76 5.38 -8.85
CA LEU A 16 -22.03 5.72 -7.61
C LEU A 16 -22.77 6.75 -6.74
N GLY A 17 -23.98 7.18 -7.13
CA GLY A 17 -24.74 8.18 -6.37
C GLY A 17 -24.04 9.53 -6.27
N TYR A 18 -23.20 9.88 -7.25
CA TYR A 18 -22.38 11.10 -7.25
C TYR A 18 -21.32 11.16 -6.12
N GLN A 19 -21.05 10.05 -5.44
CA GLN A 19 -19.97 9.95 -4.44
C GLN A 19 -18.65 9.62 -5.15
N LEU A 20 -17.95 10.66 -5.60
CA LEU A 20 -16.65 10.53 -6.29
C LEU A 20 -15.45 10.80 -5.37
N ASP A 21 -15.70 11.23 -4.13
CA ASP A 21 -14.67 11.49 -3.13
C ASP A 21 -14.17 10.18 -2.54
N VAL A 22 -13.24 9.55 -3.25
CA VAL A 22 -12.60 8.30 -2.82
C VAL A 22 -11.23 8.60 -2.22
N THR A 23 -11.03 8.20 -0.96
CA THR A 23 -9.73 8.22 -0.31
C THR A 23 -8.92 7.01 -0.76
N LEU A 24 -7.73 7.22 -1.31
CA LEU A 24 -6.84 6.14 -1.70
C LEU A 24 -5.86 5.75 -0.58
N PRO A 25 -5.41 4.48 -0.50
CA PRO A 25 -4.51 4.00 0.56
C PRO A 25 -3.14 4.70 0.55
N PHE A 26 -2.73 5.28 -0.59
CA PHE A 26 -1.43 5.93 -0.74
C PHE A 26 -1.21 7.09 0.23
N ALA A 27 -2.26 7.86 0.54
CA ALA A 27 -2.15 8.98 1.49
C ALA A 27 -1.84 8.48 2.90
N HIS A 28 -2.52 7.42 3.35
CA HIS A 28 -2.28 6.80 4.65
C HIS A 28 -0.88 6.15 4.70
N SER A 29 -0.49 5.42 3.65
CA SER A 29 0.83 4.80 3.53
C SER A 29 1.95 5.84 3.66
N LEU A 30 1.81 6.99 2.99
CA LEU A 30 2.78 8.08 3.10
C LEU A 30 2.85 8.70 4.50
N ASN A 31 1.72 8.85 5.19
CA ASN A 31 1.71 9.38 6.55
C ASN A 31 2.42 8.44 7.52
N ILE A 32 2.20 7.13 7.39
CA ILE A 32 2.89 6.12 8.20
C ILE A 32 4.38 6.13 7.88
N LEU A 33 4.76 6.17 6.61
CA LEU A 33 6.17 6.22 6.18
C LEU A 33 6.89 7.46 6.72
N ARG A 34 6.21 8.61 6.76
CA ARG A 34 6.73 9.83 7.41
C ARG A 34 6.96 9.62 8.90
N GLY A 35 5.97 9.04 9.59
CA GLY A 35 6.11 8.68 10.99
C GLY A 35 7.28 7.71 11.24
N MET A 36 7.48 6.73 10.36
CA MET A 36 8.65 5.82 10.44
C MET A 36 9.97 6.57 10.29
N ALA A 37 10.06 7.52 9.37
CA ALA A 37 11.28 8.33 9.17
C ALA A 37 11.58 9.27 10.36
N GLU A 38 10.57 9.63 11.14
CA GLU A 38 10.72 10.41 12.37
C GLU A 38 11.19 9.54 13.56
N ILE A 39 11.00 8.21 13.51
CA ILE A 39 11.45 7.31 14.56
C ILE A 39 13.00 7.18 14.51
N PRO A 40 13.71 7.40 15.64
CA PRO A 40 15.17 7.39 15.70
C PRO A 40 15.85 6.10 15.21
N TYR A 41 15.10 5.00 15.16
CA TYR A 41 15.57 3.70 14.66
C TYR A 41 15.93 3.72 13.17
N PHE A 42 15.22 4.53 12.37
CA PHE A 42 15.46 4.68 10.92
C PHE A 42 16.34 5.89 10.58
N GLN A 43 16.69 6.71 11.57
CA GLN A 43 17.62 7.82 11.38
C GLN A 43 19.05 7.31 11.48
N THR A 44 19.65 7.01 10.34
CA THR A 44 21.07 6.80 10.19
C THR A 44 21.81 8.11 10.55
N LYS A 45 22.15 8.30 11.84
CA LYS A 45 23.17 9.16 12.48
C LYS A 45 23.58 10.54 11.91
N ASP A 46 22.95 11.13 10.91
CA ASP A 46 23.32 12.44 10.39
C ASP A 46 22.41 13.54 10.94
N LYS A 47 22.75 13.99 12.14
CA LYS A 47 22.22 15.22 12.73
C LYS A 47 22.61 16.43 11.90
N ARG A 48 21.75 16.92 10.99
CA ARG A 48 21.75 18.34 10.60
C ARG A 48 20.35 18.89 10.32
N GLN A 49 19.96 19.81 11.21
CA GLN A 49 19.17 21.02 10.94
C GLN A 49 17.65 20.87 10.71
N GLN A 50 17.00 20.85 11.87
CA GLN A 50 15.73 21.47 12.25
C GLN A 50 15.34 22.74 11.47
N ASN A 51 14.01 22.88 11.28
CA ASN A 51 13.23 24.01 10.77
C ASN A 51 13.22 24.23 9.24
N GLN A 52 12.21 23.67 8.53
CA GLN A 52 11.48 24.39 7.47
C GLN A 52 10.27 23.64 6.87
N LYS A 53 9.21 24.44 6.65
CA LYS A 53 7.91 24.26 5.97
C LYS A 53 7.63 22.97 5.16
N MET A 54 6.45 22.42 5.47
CA MET A 54 5.72 21.23 4.97
C MET A 54 5.62 21.05 3.42
N SER A 55 5.96 22.06 2.62
CA SER A 55 5.79 22.04 1.15
C SER A 55 6.91 21.34 0.38
N HIS A 56 8.07 21.06 1.01
CA HIS A 56 9.23 20.45 0.32
C HIS A 56 9.49 18.99 0.69
N VAL A 57 8.61 18.40 1.52
CA VAL A 57 8.78 17.03 2.06
C VAL A 57 8.87 15.98 0.96
N TRP A 58 8.11 16.11 -0.13
CA TRP A 58 8.14 15.13 -1.24
C TRP A 58 9.51 15.10 -1.94
N ARG A 59 10.08 16.28 -2.22
CA ARG A 59 11.39 16.40 -2.90
C ARG A 59 12.55 16.02 -1.98
N ARG A 60 12.39 16.15 -0.66
CA ARG A 60 13.32 15.66 0.36
C ARG A 60 13.18 14.16 0.63
N MET A 61 11.98 13.59 0.69
CA MET A 61 11.80 12.14 0.81
C MET A 61 12.39 11.41 -0.40
N GLU A 62 12.45 12.06 -1.56
CA GLU A 62 13.14 11.49 -2.72
C GLU A 62 14.67 11.64 -2.67
N GLN A 63 15.20 12.64 -1.95
CA GLN A 63 16.64 13.00 -1.93
C GLN A 63 17.39 12.62 -0.63
N GLU A 64 16.70 12.49 0.50
CA GLU A 64 17.26 12.30 1.86
C GLU A 64 16.76 11.02 2.54
N MET A 65 15.87 10.24 1.91
CA MET A 65 15.36 9.00 2.50
C MET A 65 16.39 7.88 2.40
N SER A 66 16.57 7.13 3.48
CA SER A 66 17.47 5.97 3.47
C SER A 66 17.05 5.00 2.37
N ALA A 67 18.03 4.33 1.73
CA ALA A 67 17.75 3.36 0.67
C ALA A 67 16.76 2.28 1.11
N GLU A 68 16.82 1.92 2.40
CA GLU A 68 15.90 1.00 3.07
C GLU A 68 14.46 1.50 3.10
N LEU A 69 14.23 2.73 3.57
CA LEU A 69 12.89 3.34 3.57
C LEU A 69 12.36 3.51 2.14
N SER A 70 13.24 3.83 1.18
CA SER A 70 12.89 3.90 -0.25
C SER A 70 12.42 2.55 -0.80
N HIS A 71 13.09 1.45 -0.45
CA HIS A 71 12.64 0.11 -0.80
C HIS A 71 11.31 -0.26 -0.15
N ILE A 72 11.13 0.02 1.15
CA ILE A 72 9.86 -0.20 1.85
C ILE A 72 8.73 0.58 1.15
N ALA A 73 8.96 1.86 0.87
CA ALA A 73 7.96 2.72 0.23
C ALA A 73 7.53 2.15 -1.13
N ARG A 74 8.49 1.80 -1.99
CA ARG A 74 8.19 1.22 -3.31
C ARG A 74 7.45 -0.10 -3.21
N LEU A 75 7.87 -0.99 -2.31
CA LEU A 75 7.22 -2.28 -2.15
C LEU A 75 5.80 -2.14 -1.58
N SER A 76 5.62 -1.27 -0.60
CA SER A 76 4.30 -0.97 -0.03
C SER A 76 3.36 -0.37 -1.08
N TRP A 77 3.89 0.45 -1.99
CA TRP A 77 3.14 1.05 -3.08
C TRP A 77 2.62 -0.02 -4.05
N THR A 78 3.47 -0.98 -4.39
CA THR A 78 3.08 -2.13 -5.22
C THR A 78 1.94 -2.91 -4.55
N TRP A 79 2.05 -3.23 -3.27
CA TRP A 79 0.99 -3.91 -2.53
C TRP A 79 -0.33 -3.12 -2.50
N CYS A 80 -0.26 -1.80 -2.27
CA CYS A 80 -1.43 -0.93 -2.36
C CYS A 80 -2.07 -1.01 -3.75
N TRP A 81 -1.27 -0.94 -4.81
CA TRP A 81 -1.79 -1.00 -6.18
C TRP A 81 -2.44 -2.35 -6.50
N ASP A 82 -1.77 -3.43 -6.15
CA ASP A 82 -2.28 -4.79 -6.40
C ASP A 82 -3.58 -5.04 -5.62
N SER A 83 -3.68 -4.53 -4.39
CA SER A 83 -4.89 -4.63 -3.58
C SER A 83 -6.10 -3.91 -4.19
N LEU A 84 -5.89 -2.77 -4.85
CA LEU A 84 -6.96 -2.04 -5.55
C LEU A 84 -7.40 -2.74 -6.83
N CYS A 85 -6.54 -3.59 -7.41
CA CYS A 85 -6.88 -4.42 -8.55
C CYS A 85 -7.71 -5.67 -8.15
N SER A 86 -7.71 -6.02 -6.86
CA SER A 86 -8.52 -7.11 -6.33
C SER A 86 -9.86 -6.59 -5.81
N PRO A 87 -11.00 -6.95 -6.45
CA PRO A 87 -12.31 -6.51 -5.99
C PRO A 87 -12.64 -7.06 -4.59
N LYS A 88 -12.08 -8.23 -4.23
CA LYS A 88 -12.24 -8.80 -2.88
C LYS A 88 -11.65 -7.86 -1.84
N ILE A 89 -10.45 -7.35 -2.06
CA ILE A 89 -9.74 -6.52 -1.07
C ILE A 89 -10.28 -5.09 -1.11
N ALA A 90 -10.38 -4.49 -2.29
CA ALA A 90 -10.78 -3.10 -2.49
C ALA A 90 -12.20 -2.76 -2.00
N LEU A 91 -13.12 -3.75 -2.00
CA LEU A 91 -14.50 -3.54 -1.55
C LEU A 91 -14.76 -4.00 -0.10
N THR A 92 -13.85 -4.79 0.49
CA THR A 92 -14.03 -5.34 1.84
C THR A 92 -13.36 -4.47 2.90
N TYR A 93 -12.21 -3.88 2.57
CA TYR A 93 -11.37 -3.17 3.53
C TYR A 93 -11.26 -1.69 3.19
N SER A 94 -11.08 -0.88 4.23
CA SER A 94 -10.85 0.55 4.11
C SER A 94 -9.45 0.86 3.57
N SER A 95 -9.30 2.05 3.00
CA SER A 95 -8.01 2.53 2.49
C SER A 95 -6.93 2.62 3.57
N ALA A 96 -7.31 2.87 4.83
CA ALA A 96 -6.36 2.93 5.94
C ALA A 96 -5.85 1.52 6.32
N GLU A 97 -6.75 0.53 6.39
CA GLU A 97 -6.41 -0.87 6.67
C GLU A 97 -5.48 -1.44 5.58
N ILE A 98 -5.81 -1.18 4.31
CA ILE A 98 -4.99 -1.58 3.16
C ILE A 98 -3.58 -0.96 3.26
N ALA A 99 -3.49 0.32 3.62
CA ALA A 99 -2.21 1.00 3.73
C ALA A 99 -1.34 0.43 4.87
N VAL A 100 -1.91 0.25 6.06
CA VAL A 100 -1.22 -0.32 7.23
C VAL A 100 -0.72 -1.73 6.94
N ALA A 101 -1.56 -2.57 6.35
CA ALA A 101 -1.20 -3.93 5.96
C ALA A 101 -0.09 -3.97 4.91
N SER A 102 -0.21 -3.15 3.87
CA SER A 102 0.77 -3.07 2.78
C SER A 102 2.15 -2.63 3.27
N LEU A 103 2.19 -1.66 4.18
CA LEU A 103 3.45 -1.16 4.74
C LEU A 103 4.07 -2.17 5.69
N TYR A 104 3.26 -2.84 6.52
CA TYR A 104 3.72 -3.93 7.39
C TYR A 104 4.34 -5.06 6.56
N LEU A 105 3.65 -5.54 5.52
CA LEU A 105 4.19 -6.55 4.60
C LEU A 105 5.50 -6.10 3.96
N ALA A 106 5.58 -4.83 3.53
CA ALA A 106 6.80 -4.30 2.94
C ALA A 106 7.99 -4.33 3.91
N THR A 107 7.79 -3.97 5.18
CA THR A 107 8.86 -4.05 6.19
C THR A 107 9.37 -5.47 6.40
N LYS A 108 8.47 -6.46 6.48
CA LYS A 108 8.85 -7.87 6.65
C LYS A 108 9.57 -8.45 5.43
N MET A 109 9.21 -8.01 4.22
CA MET A 109 9.82 -8.47 2.97
C MET A 109 11.22 -7.90 2.72
N VAL A 110 11.50 -6.68 3.19
CA VAL A 110 12.83 -6.06 3.05
C VAL A 110 13.84 -6.62 4.07
N ASN A 111 13.40 -7.50 4.97
CA ASN A 111 14.20 -8.13 6.04
C ASN A 111 14.95 -7.11 6.90
N ILE A 112 14.38 -5.92 7.05
CA ILE A 112 14.81 -4.97 8.07
C ILE A 112 14.19 -5.49 9.36
N ASP A 113 15.04 -5.79 10.34
CA ASP A 113 14.61 -6.12 11.70
C ASP A 113 13.92 -4.88 12.29
N VAL A 114 12.65 -4.69 11.96
CA VAL A 114 11.75 -3.83 12.72
C VAL A 114 11.28 -4.72 13.88
N PRO A 115 11.79 -4.51 15.11
CA PRO A 115 11.46 -5.35 16.27
C PRO A 115 10.08 -4.98 16.80
N MET A 116 9.08 -5.02 15.93
CA MET A 116 7.71 -4.66 16.21
C MET A 116 6.81 -5.79 15.74
N GLU A 117 6.02 -6.30 16.67
CA GLU A 117 4.98 -7.29 16.41
C GLU A 117 3.78 -6.62 15.73
N LEU A 118 2.95 -7.41 15.03
CA LEU A 118 1.77 -6.88 14.32
C LEU A 118 0.84 -6.10 15.27
N THR A 119 0.67 -6.57 16.50
CA THR A 119 -0.16 -5.90 17.52
C THR A 119 0.37 -4.50 17.83
N GLU A 120 1.67 -4.36 18.03
CA GLU A 120 2.32 -3.07 18.32
C GLU A 120 2.25 -2.14 17.10
N TRP A 121 2.42 -2.70 15.90
CA TRP A 121 2.30 -1.98 14.65
C TRP A 121 0.91 -1.35 14.47
N VAL A 122 -0.14 -2.15 14.67
CA VAL A 122 -1.53 -1.69 14.54
C VAL A 122 -1.88 -0.72 15.68
N ASN A 123 -1.39 -0.93 16.89
CA ASN A 123 -1.59 0.03 17.98
C ASN A 123 -0.93 1.39 17.68
N MET A 124 0.19 1.40 16.96
CA MET A 124 0.91 2.63 16.65
C MET A 124 0.31 3.39 15.46
N TRP A 125 0.00 2.67 14.39
CA TRP A 125 -0.39 3.26 13.10
C TRP A 125 -1.88 3.12 12.77
N GLY A 126 -2.58 2.21 13.45
CA GLY A 126 -3.99 1.91 13.26
C GLY A 126 -4.93 2.57 14.26
N ALA A 127 -4.40 3.11 15.37
CA ALA A 127 -5.21 3.66 16.46
C ALA A 127 -6.05 4.89 16.08
N ALA A 128 -5.63 5.66 15.07
CA ALA A 128 -6.38 6.84 14.62
C ALA A 128 -7.71 6.48 13.93
N ASP A 129 -7.80 5.28 13.37
CA ASP A 129 -8.96 4.79 12.61
C ASP A 129 -9.67 3.62 13.33
N ASP A 130 -9.46 3.45 14.65
CA ASP A 130 -10.02 2.37 15.47
C ASP A 130 -9.81 0.95 14.89
N MET A 131 -8.69 0.74 14.19
CA MET A 131 -8.40 -0.53 13.50
C MET A 131 -8.12 -1.67 14.49
N SER A 132 -8.70 -2.84 14.22
CA SER A 132 -8.37 -4.06 14.96
C SER A 132 -7.19 -4.81 14.33
N VAL A 133 -6.38 -5.45 15.18
CA VAL A 133 -5.26 -6.29 14.73
C VAL A 133 -5.73 -7.43 13.82
N GLN A 134 -6.93 -7.94 14.07
CA GLN A 134 -7.48 -9.04 13.29
C GLN A 134 -7.81 -8.62 11.86
N VAL A 135 -8.41 -7.45 11.67
CA VAL A 135 -8.72 -6.96 10.32
C VAL A 135 -7.45 -6.73 9.51
N VAL A 136 -6.42 -6.13 10.10
CA VAL A 136 -5.14 -5.94 9.40
C VAL A 136 -4.49 -7.28 9.06
N ARG A 137 -4.59 -8.28 9.94
CA ARG A 137 -4.13 -9.65 9.64
C ARG A 137 -4.90 -10.26 8.46
N ASP A 138 -6.22 -10.11 8.43
CA ASP A 138 -7.06 -10.66 7.37
C ASP A 138 -6.74 -10.01 6.01
N VAL A 139 -6.51 -8.69 5.99
CA VAL A 139 -6.02 -7.97 4.78
C VAL A 139 -4.69 -8.55 4.30
N ILE A 140 -3.75 -8.77 5.21
CA ILE A 140 -2.42 -9.32 4.87
C ILE A 140 -2.56 -10.71 4.25
N LEU A 141 -3.38 -11.58 4.83
CA LEU A 141 -3.63 -12.93 4.31
C LEU A 141 -4.26 -12.86 2.91
N ASP A 142 -5.27 -12.01 2.73
CA ASP A 142 -5.92 -11.84 1.43
C ASP A 142 -4.96 -11.30 0.35
N MET A 143 -4.04 -10.40 0.70
CA MET A 143 -3.00 -9.91 -0.21
C MET A 143 -2.02 -11.02 -0.60
N LEU A 144 -1.61 -11.86 0.35
CA LEU A 144 -0.71 -12.99 0.10
C LEU A 144 -1.39 -14.05 -0.78
N ASP A 145 -2.64 -14.41 -0.48
CA ASP A 145 -3.45 -15.35 -1.25
C ASP A 145 -3.61 -14.88 -2.70
N MET A 146 -3.92 -13.60 -2.90
CA MET A 146 -4.03 -13.00 -4.24
C MET A 146 -2.72 -13.14 -5.03
N ARG A 147 -1.57 -12.96 -4.37
CA ARG A 147 -0.26 -13.07 -5.01
C ARG A 147 0.07 -14.52 -5.36
N GLU A 148 -0.27 -15.47 -4.50
CA GLU A 148 -0.13 -16.91 -4.80
C GLU A 148 -0.97 -17.35 -6.01
N GLN A 149 -2.21 -16.87 -6.09
CA GLN A 149 -3.08 -17.10 -7.25
C GLN A 149 -2.49 -16.52 -8.54
N SER A 150 -1.84 -15.35 -8.45
CA SER A 150 -1.19 -14.72 -9.61
C SER A 150 0.03 -15.52 -10.10
N TYR A 151 0.79 -16.13 -9.18
CA TYR A 151 1.92 -17.00 -9.53
C TYR A 151 1.45 -18.29 -10.22
N THR A 152 0.44 -18.96 -9.67
CA THR A 152 -0.09 -20.22 -10.24
C THR A 152 -0.71 -20.01 -11.63
N ALA A 153 -1.42 -18.90 -11.84
CA ALA A 153 -1.95 -18.51 -13.15
C ALA A 153 -0.82 -18.33 -14.20
N SER A 154 0.29 -17.72 -13.81
CA SER A 154 1.43 -17.46 -14.71
C SER A 154 2.15 -18.75 -15.14
N THR A 155 2.23 -19.76 -14.26
CA THR A 155 2.85 -21.06 -14.58
C THR A 155 1.99 -21.90 -15.52
N SER A 156 0.65 -21.81 -15.42
CA SER A 156 -0.26 -22.59 -16.27
C SER A 156 -0.17 -22.25 -17.76
N PHE A 157 0.12 -21.00 -18.12
CA PHE A 157 0.26 -20.56 -19.52
C PHE A 157 1.52 -21.06 -20.23
N SER A 158 2.50 -21.58 -19.49
CA SER A 158 3.81 -21.98 -20.04
C SER A 158 3.82 -23.42 -20.59
N THR A 159 2.76 -24.20 -20.38
CA THR A 159 2.75 -25.66 -20.69
C THR A 159 2.02 -26.04 -21.98
N THR A 160 1.40 -25.11 -22.72
CA THR A 160 0.65 -25.42 -23.95
C THR A 160 1.42 -25.21 -25.26
N SER A 161 2.75 -25.05 -25.22
CA SER A 161 3.58 -24.69 -26.38
C SER A 161 4.60 -25.77 -26.80
N SER A 162 4.25 -27.05 -26.77
CA SER A 162 5.06 -28.06 -27.45
C SER A 162 4.23 -29.26 -27.91
N ASN A 163 3.68 -29.15 -29.12
CA ASN A 163 3.41 -30.28 -29.99
C ASN A 163 3.56 -29.79 -31.43
N PRO A 164 4.69 -30.05 -32.11
CA PRO A 164 4.72 -30.03 -33.55
C PRO A 164 4.33 -31.42 -34.10
N PRO A 165 3.74 -31.47 -35.30
CA PRO A 165 3.42 -32.71 -36.03
C PRO A 165 4.68 -33.46 -36.51
#